data_AF-A0A523UTY4-F1
#
_entry.id   AF-A0A523UTY4-F1
#
_cell.length_a   1.000
_cell.length_b   1.000
_cell.length_c   1.000
_cell.angle_alpha   90.00
_cell.angle_beta   90.00
_cell.angle_gamma   90.00
#
_symmetry.space_group_name_H-M   'P 1'
#
loop_
_entity.id
_entity.type
_entity.pdbx_description
1 polymer ?
#
loop_
_entity_poly.entity_id
_entity_poly.type
_entity_poly.pdbx_seq_one_letter_code
_entity_poly.pdbx_strand_id
1 'polypeptide(L)'
;MTYLGKKVGIVCCGGDESPLGIISRKATLMVLRRLRRGTTTTVCLPLFSTGDEDYRLFARFYPTIAVDGCGKLCAKNVTSAMSAKVVTSISIEDFVERLGLDPSSAASDTLVQKVAEEISSAVDSILAERGEIEPEPEAEDEEGVSYEKCACGIDLPVQTLVVGGKPMKVRALPLIFEESYKENEGLGQIMSLVAAYNPIPEGMERDVEESVSEAYKRFLKKMIKKNRTTK
;
A
#
# COMPACT_ATOMS: atom_id res chain seq x y z
N MET A 1 -6.24 -0.14 10.48
CA MET A 1 -5.32 0.34 9.42
C MET A 1 -5.77 1.70 8.90
N THR A 2 -4.91 2.71 9.03
CA THR A 2 -5.14 4.04 8.42
C THR A 2 -4.21 4.15 7.23
N TYR A 3 -4.79 4.38 6.06
CA TYR A 3 -4.05 4.48 4.82
C TYR A 3 -3.83 5.95 4.44
N LEU A 4 -2.78 6.28 3.68
CA LEU A 4 -2.58 7.63 3.12
C LEU A 4 -3.38 7.85 1.83
N GLY A 5 -3.75 9.09 1.55
CA GLY A 5 -4.22 9.56 0.24
C GLY A 5 -5.50 8.92 -0.35
N LYS A 6 -5.95 9.47 -1.49
CA LYS A 6 -7.15 9.05 -2.25
C LYS A 6 -6.85 7.98 -3.32
N LYS A 7 -5.73 7.25 -3.19
CA LYS A 7 -5.31 6.25 -4.18
C LYS A 7 -5.52 4.84 -3.67
N VAL A 8 -6.06 3.99 -4.56
CA VAL A 8 -6.24 2.55 -4.33
C VAL A 8 -5.25 1.77 -5.20
N GLY A 9 -4.58 0.82 -4.58
CA GLY A 9 -3.66 -0.10 -5.21
C GLY A 9 -4.38 -1.25 -5.88
N ILE A 10 -3.98 -1.61 -7.08
CA ILE A 10 -4.47 -2.82 -7.75
C ILE A 10 -3.26 -3.70 -8.08
N VAL A 11 -3.18 -4.87 -7.45
CA VAL A 11 -2.20 -5.91 -7.74
C VAL A 11 -2.91 -7.00 -8.55
N CYS A 12 -2.52 -7.19 -9.80
CA CYS A 12 -3.03 -8.28 -10.63
C CYS A 12 -2.02 -9.43 -10.72
N CYS A 13 -2.50 -10.67 -10.89
CA CYS A 13 -1.64 -11.81 -11.14
C CYS A 13 -0.85 -11.68 -12.48
N GLY A 14 0.27 -12.39 -12.60
CA GLY A 14 1.10 -12.40 -13.81
C GLY A 14 0.39 -13.00 -15.03
N GLY A 15 -0.54 -13.93 -14.78
CA GLY A 15 -1.39 -14.56 -15.77
C GLY A 15 -0.71 -15.59 -16.65
N ASP A 16 0.45 -16.07 -16.24
CA ASP A 16 1.27 -17.01 -17.02
C ASP A 16 0.67 -18.43 -17.07
N GLU A 17 -0.21 -18.77 -16.14
CA GLU A 17 -0.72 -20.13 -15.95
C GLU A 17 -2.22 -20.28 -16.26
N SER A 18 -2.94 -19.19 -16.57
CA SER A 18 -4.39 -19.22 -16.83
C SER A 18 -4.82 -18.11 -17.80
N PRO A 19 -5.70 -18.39 -18.78
CA PRO A 19 -6.31 -17.38 -19.65
C PRO A 19 -7.02 -16.26 -18.86
N LEU A 20 -7.64 -16.58 -17.73
CA LEU A 20 -8.29 -15.59 -16.86
C LEU A 20 -7.27 -14.65 -16.20
N GLY A 21 -6.00 -15.04 -16.11
CA GLY A 21 -4.93 -14.14 -15.70
C GLY A 21 -4.66 -13.02 -16.71
N ILE A 22 -4.83 -13.29 -18.01
CA ILE A 22 -4.79 -12.24 -19.04
C ILE A 22 -5.94 -11.26 -18.85
N ILE A 23 -7.15 -11.76 -18.52
CA ILE A 23 -8.30 -10.91 -18.18
C ILE A 23 -7.97 -10.03 -16.98
N SER A 24 -7.37 -10.58 -15.91
CA SER A 24 -6.95 -9.81 -14.73
C SER A 24 -6.10 -8.60 -15.12
N ARG A 25 -5.07 -8.81 -15.95
CA ARG A 25 -4.18 -7.75 -16.44
C ARG A 25 -4.91 -6.73 -17.32
N LYS A 26 -5.72 -7.19 -18.27
CA LYS A 26 -6.48 -6.30 -19.17
C LYS A 26 -7.50 -5.45 -18.41
N ALA A 27 -8.25 -6.05 -17.49
CA ALA A 27 -9.24 -5.36 -16.67
C ALA A 27 -8.57 -4.33 -15.76
N THR A 28 -7.47 -4.71 -15.10
CA THR A 28 -6.65 -3.81 -14.29
C THR A 28 -6.15 -2.61 -15.10
N LEU A 29 -5.59 -2.84 -16.30
CA LEU A 29 -5.16 -1.77 -17.20
C LEU A 29 -6.31 -0.85 -17.61
N MET A 30 -7.51 -1.39 -17.83
CA MET A 30 -8.68 -0.58 -18.17
C MET A 30 -9.11 0.31 -17.01
N VAL A 31 -9.10 -0.20 -15.78
CA VAL A 31 -9.39 0.62 -14.58
C VAL A 31 -8.40 1.76 -14.46
N LEU A 32 -7.10 1.47 -14.51
CA LEU A 32 -6.03 2.45 -14.36
C LEU A 32 -6.06 3.53 -15.43
N ARG A 33 -6.32 3.15 -16.69
CA ARG A 33 -6.20 4.04 -17.85
C ARG A 33 -7.50 4.70 -18.27
N ARG A 34 -8.66 4.19 -17.83
CA ARG A 34 -9.98 4.68 -18.27
C ARG A 34 -10.93 4.92 -17.10
N LEU A 35 -11.25 3.89 -16.31
CA LEU A 35 -12.40 3.98 -15.40
C LEU A 35 -12.10 4.80 -14.14
N ARG A 36 -10.92 4.67 -13.54
CA ARG A 36 -10.55 5.30 -12.26
C ARG A 36 -9.16 5.92 -12.32
N ARG A 37 -8.90 6.66 -13.40
CA ARG A 37 -7.65 7.39 -13.60
C ARG A 37 -7.41 8.37 -12.45
N GLY A 38 -6.18 8.44 -11.95
CA GLY A 38 -5.78 9.37 -10.90
C GLY A 38 -6.13 8.92 -9.47
N THR A 39 -7.14 8.06 -9.30
CA THR A 39 -7.52 7.47 -8.01
C THR A 39 -7.05 6.02 -7.86
N THR A 40 -6.42 5.45 -8.88
CA THR A 40 -5.84 4.11 -8.83
C THR A 40 -4.38 4.12 -9.28
N THR A 41 -3.60 3.19 -8.73
CA THR A 41 -2.26 2.83 -9.22
C THR A 41 -2.11 1.32 -9.23
N THR A 42 -1.11 0.80 -9.92
CA THR A 42 -0.88 -0.64 -9.99
C THR A 42 0.50 -1.03 -9.51
N VAL A 43 0.52 -2.21 -8.90
CA VAL A 43 1.72 -2.87 -8.44
C VAL A 43 1.88 -4.11 -9.32
N CYS A 44 2.96 -4.14 -10.11
CA CYS A 44 3.29 -5.31 -10.92
C CYS A 44 3.75 -6.44 -10.00
N LEU A 45 3.03 -7.56 -9.96
CA LEU A 45 3.35 -8.68 -9.07
C LEU A 45 4.79 -9.21 -9.23
N PRO A 46 5.37 -9.33 -10.44
CA PRO A 46 6.79 -9.61 -10.61
C PRO A 46 7.71 -8.63 -9.87
N LEU A 47 7.54 -7.31 -10.03
CA LEU A 47 8.38 -6.30 -9.37
C LEU A 47 8.22 -6.32 -7.85
N PHE A 48 6.98 -6.53 -7.40
CA PHE A 48 6.65 -6.68 -6.00
C PHE A 48 7.35 -7.89 -5.36
N SER A 49 7.34 -9.01 -6.08
CA SER A 49 7.99 -10.26 -5.68
C SER A 49 9.51 -10.13 -5.65
N THR A 50 10.10 -9.45 -6.65
CA THR A 50 11.56 -9.27 -6.76
C THR A 50 12.17 -8.26 -5.80
N GLY A 51 11.36 -7.59 -4.97
CA GLY A 51 11.88 -6.82 -3.83
C GLY A 51 11.98 -5.32 -4.04
N ASP A 52 11.19 -4.74 -4.94
CA ASP A 52 11.11 -3.30 -5.01
C ASP A 52 10.33 -2.75 -3.78
N GLU A 53 11.08 -2.18 -2.84
CA GLU A 53 10.62 -1.66 -1.55
C GLU A 53 9.51 -0.61 -1.72
N ASP A 54 9.52 0.16 -2.81
CA ASP A 54 8.54 1.18 -3.13
C ASP A 54 7.13 0.60 -3.26
N TYR A 55 7.02 -0.53 -3.95
CA TYR A 55 5.75 -1.19 -4.19
C TYR A 55 5.24 -1.93 -2.95
N ARG A 56 6.15 -2.45 -2.11
CA ARG A 56 5.80 -3.09 -0.84
C ARG A 56 5.32 -2.08 0.20
N LEU A 57 6.02 -0.95 0.30
CA LEU A 57 5.64 0.15 1.17
C LEU A 57 4.27 0.70 0.76
N PHE A 58 4.01 0.83 -0.54
CA PHE A 58 2.68 1.19 -1.03
C PHE A 58 1.61 0.18 -0.58
N ALA A 59 1.80 -1.12 -0.84
CA ALA A 59 0.80 -2.12 -0.47
C ALA A 59 0.57 -2.24 1.04
N ARG A 60 1.52 -1.78 1.87
CA ARG A 60 1.37 -1.68 3.32
C ARG A 60 0.52 -0.47 3.73
N PHE A 61 0.84 0.72 3.21
CA PHE A 61 0.26 1.98 3.70
C PHE A 61 -0.87 2.55 2.82
N TYR A 62 -1.22 1.88 1.72
CA TYR A 62 -2.35 2.23 0.86
C TYR A 62 -3.30 1.04 0.67
N PRO A 63 -4.61 1.28 0.55
CA PRO A 63 -5.56 0.19 0.41
C PRO A 63 -5.29 -0.52 -0.91
N THR A 64 -5.16 -1.83 -0.84
CA THR A 64 -4.76 -2.64 -1.99
C THR A 64 -5.80 -3.72 -2.28
N ILE A 65 -6.20 -3.81 -3.55
CA ILE A 65 -7.06 -4.85 -4.11
C ILE A 65 -6.18 -5.86 -4.83
N ALA A 66 -6.34 -7.14 -4.52
CA ALA A 66 -5.77 -8.23 -5.31
C ALA A 66 -6.77 -8.72 -6.37
N VAL A 67 -6.31 -8.93 -7.60
CA VAL A 67 -7.10 -9.44 -8.72
C VAL A 67 -6.41 -10.68 -9.29
N ASP A 68 -7.02 -11.84 -9.09
CA ASP A 68 -6.44 -13.14 -9.40
C ASP A 68 -7.25 -13.86 -10.47
N GLY A 69 -6.57 -14.39 -11.48
CA GLY A 69 -7.18 -15.14 -12.57
C GLY A 69 -7.60 -16.57 -12.21
N CYS A 70 -7.03 -17.15 -11.15
CA CYS A 70 -7.31 -18.53 -10.75
C CYS A 70 -7.21 -18.69 -9.23
N GLY A 71 -7.68 -19.83 -8.72
CA GLY A 71 -7.72 -20.18 -7.30
C GLY A 71 -6.36 -20.30 -6.60
N LYS A 72 -5.23 -20.12 -7.30
CA LYS A 72 -3.91 -20.00 -6.67
C LYS A 72 -3.72 -18.68 -5.90
N LEU A 73 -4.50 -17.66 -6.26
CA LEU A 73 -4.56 -16.36 -5.57
C LEU A 73 -3.17 -15.73 -5.36
N CYS A 74 -2.30 -15.76 -6.37
CA CYS A 74 -0.91 -15.35 -6.20
C CYS A 74 -0.75 -13.85 -5.88
N ALA A 75 -1.58 -12.97 -6.44
CA ALA A 75 -1.57 -11.56 -6.09
C ALA A 75 -1.95 -11.37 -4.61
N LYS A 76 -3.06 -11.96 -4.18
CA LYS A 76 -3.48 -11.91 -2.77
C LYS A 76 -2.41 -12.45 -1.81
N ASN A 77 -1.91 -13.65 -2.09
CA ASN A 77 -1.04 -14.39 -1.19
C ASN A 77 0.32 -13.73 -1.06
N VAL A 78 0.95 -13.35 -2.18
CA VAL A 78 2.26 -12.68 -2.16
C VAL A 78 2.15 -11.29 -1.55
N THR A 79 1.13 -10.49 -1.90
CA THR A 79 0.95 -9.16 -1.31
C THR A 79 0.75 -9.21 0.20
N SER A 80 -0.10 -10.13 0.67
CA SER A 80 -0.35 -10.28 2.10
C SER A 80 0.87 -10.82 2.87
N ALA A 81 1.68 -11.66 2.23
CA ALA A 81 2.88 -12.23 2.85
C ALA A 81 4.04 -11.23 2.96
N MET A 82 4.19 -10.30 2.00
CA MET A 82 5.34 -9.41 1.92
C MET A 82 5.05 -7.96 2.31
N SER A 83 3.80 -7.59 2.59
CA SER A 83 3.42 -6.22 2.95
C SER A 83 2.31 -6.22 4.00
N ALA A 84 1.08 -5.89 3.62
CA ALA A 84 -0.07 -5.95 4.49
C ALA A 84 -1.21 -6.71 3.82
N LYS A 85 -2.21 -7.10 4.62
CA LYS A 85 -3.41 -7.77 4.12
C LYS A 85 -4.10 -6.89 3.09
N VAL A 86 -4.44 -7.46 1.95
CA VAL A 86 -5.25 -6.78 0.94
C VAL A 86 -6.65 -6.49 1.49
N VAL A 87 -7.19 -5.32 1.15
CA VAL A 87 -8.52 -4.87 1.59
C VAL A 87 -9.61 -5.71 0.94
N THR A 88 -9.41 -6.05 -0.33
CA THR A 88 -10.35 -6.84 -1.12
C THR A 88 -9.57 -7.77 -2.05
N SER A 89 -10.09 -8.97 -2.28
CA SER A 89 -9.54 -9.94 -3.22
C SER A 89 -10.64 -10.37 -4.18
N ILE A 90 -10.36 -10.27 -5.47
CA ILE A 90 -11.26 -10.62 -6.56
C ILE A 90 -10.67 -11.84 -7.27
N SER A 91 -11.35 -12.99 -7.17
CA SER A 91 -11.07 -14.17 -7.98
C SER A 91 -11.94 -14.12 -9.25
N ILE A 92 -11.30 -14.07 -10.42
CA ILE A 92 -12.03 -14.04 -11.70
C ILE A 92 -12.66 -15.40 -11.98
N GLU A 93 -12.03 -16.49 -11.51
CA GLU A 93 -12.60 -17.84 -11.59
C GLU A 93 -13.95 -17.91 -10.87
N ASP A 94 -14.00 -17.49 -9.60
CA ASP A 94 -15.23 -17.41 -8.80
C ASP A 94 -16.25 -16.43 -9.42
N PHE A 95 -15.77 -15.32 -10.00
CA PHE A 95 -16.62 -14.33 -10.66
C PHE A 95 -17.32 -14.90 -11.90
N VAL A 96 -16.59 -15.65 -12.72
CA VAL A 96 -17.11 -16.32 -13.92
C VAL A 96 -18.10 -17.41 -13.54
N GLU A 97 -17.78 -18.23 -12.53
CA GLU A 97 -18.67 -19.27 -12.00
C GLU A 97 -19.99 -18.67 -11.49
N ARG A 98 -19.92 -17.61 -10.69
CA ARG A 98 -21.09 -16.88 -10.16
C ARG A 98 -22.00 -16.33 -11.26
N LEU A 99 -21.44 -15.96 -12.41
CA LEU A 99 -22.20 -15.44 -13.56
C LEU A 99 -22.64 -16.52 -14.55
N GLY A 100 -22.28 -17.79 -14.33
CA GLY A 100 -22.56 -18.88 -15.28
C GLY A 100 -21.89 -18.67 -16.65
N LEU A 101 -20.74 -17.98 -16.68
CA LEU A 101 -19.99 -17.72 -17.91
C LEU A 101 -18.98 -18.84 -18.17
N ASP A 102 -18.64 -19.06 -19.43
CA ASP A 102 -17.60 -20.03 -19.80
C ASP A 102 -16.20 -19.45 -19.53
N PRO A 103 -15.38 -20.05 -18.65
CA PRO A 103 -14.00 -19.61 -18.38
C PRO A 103 -13.11 -19.64 -19.63
N SER A 104 -13.40 -20.50 -20.60
CA SER A 104 -12.65 -20.58 -21.87
C SER A 104 -12.91 -19.38 -22.78
N SER A 105 -13.96 -18.59 -22.49
CA SER A 105 -14.24 -17.30 -23.15
C SER A 105 -13.35 -16.16 -22.64
N ALA A 106 -12.27 -16.46 -21.92
CA ALA A 106 -11.24 -15.56 -21.35
C ALA A 106 -10.53 -14.60 -22.34
N ALA A 107 -11.00 -14.49 -23.58
CA ALA A 107 -10.59 -13.48 -24.55
C ALA A 107 -11.70 -12.48 -24.89
N SER A 108 -12.92 -12.63 -24.35
CA SER A 108 -14.03 -11.74 -24.64
C SER A 108 -13.84 -10.40 -23.96
N ASP A 109 -13.82 -9.32 -24.74
CA ASP A 109 -13.82 -7.94 -24.25
C ASP A 109 -14.96 -7.68 -23.26
N THR A 110 -16.06 -8.42 -23.38
CA THR A 110 -17.20 -8.35 -22.45
C THR A 110 -16.79 -8.80 -21.04
N LEU A 111 -16.02 -9.88 -20.90
CA LEU A 111 -15.55 -10.34 -19.59
C LEU A 111 -14.54 -9.38 -18.98
N VAL A 112 -13.63 -8.83 -19.81
CA VAL A 112 -12.70 -7.77 -19.38
C VAL A 112 -13.47 -6.58 -18.81
N GLN A 113 -14.54 -6.17 -19.47
CA GLN A 113 -15.39 -5.07 -19.03
C GLN A 113 -16.08 -5.36 -17.70
N LYS A 114 -16.73 -6.51 -17.56
CA LYS A 114 -17.40 -6.90 -16.31
C LYS A 114 -16.42 -6.97 -15.13
N VAL A 115 -15.24 -7.54 -15.33
CA VAL A 115 -14.21 -7.61 -14.27
C VAL A 115 -13.69 -6.21 -13.93
N ALA A 116 -13.49 -5.33 -14.91
CA ALA A 116 -13.05 -3.96 -14.64
C ALA A 116 -14.12 -3.12 -13.90
N GLU A 117 -15.40 -3.36 -14.18
CA GLU A 117 -16.52 -2.77 -13.45
C GLU A 117 -16.55 -3.26 -12.00
N GLU A 118 -16.34 -4.56 -11.75
CA GLU A 118 -16.22 -5.14 -10.40
C GLU A 118 -15.06 -4.49 -9.62
N ILE A 119 -13.88 -4.38 -10.24
CA ILE A 119 -12.73 -3.70 -9.64
C ILE A 119 -13.05 -2.23 -9.35
N SER A 120 -13.74 -1.54 -10.27
CA SER A 120 -14.10 -0.13 -10.09
C SER A 120 -15.07 0.08 -8.94
N SER A 121 -16.08 -0.78 -8.78
CA SER A 121 -16.99 -0.76 -7.63
C SER A 121 -16.25 -0.99 -6.31
N ALA A 122 -15.29 -1.91 -6.28
CA ALA A 122 -14.45 -2.13 -5.11
C ALA A 122 -13.61 -0.89 -4.77
N VAL A 123 -13.01 -0.24 -5.78
CA VAL A 123 -12.30 1.04 -5.60
C VAL A 123 -13.21 2.12 -5.03
N ASP A 124 -14.40 2.29 -5.59
CA ASP A 124 -15.34 3.32 -5.14
C ASP A 124 -15.80 3.08 -3.71
N SER A 125 -16.08 1.83 -3.35
CA SER A 125 -16.47 1.46 -1.98
C SER A 125 -15.36 1.81 -0.98
N ILE A 126 -14.11 1.45 -1.30
CA ILE A 126 -12.94 1.79 -0.48
C ILE A 126 -12.76 3.30 -0.33
N LEU A 127 -13.01 4.07 -1.39
CA LEU A 127 -12.89 5.54 -1.34
C LEU A 127 -14.06 6.17 -0.56
N ALA A 128 -15.28 5.66 -0.71
CA ALA A 128 -16.47 6.18 -0.04
C ALA A 128 -16.42 5.93 1.48
N GLU A 129 -16.00 4.75 1.92
CA GLU A 129 -15.82 4.42 3.35
C GLU A 129 -14.80 5.33 4.05
N ARG A 130 -13.88 5.92 3.29
CA ARG A 130 -12.83 6.79 3.82
C ARG A 130 -13.25 8.26 3.93
N GLY A 131 -14.44 8.62 3.45
CA GLY A 131 -14.95 10.00 3.45
C GLY A 131 -14.10 10.95 2.59
N GLU A 132 -14.51 12.22 2.51
CA GLU A 132 -13.63 13.28 2.03
C GLU A 132 -12.49 13.46 3.03
N ILE A 133 -11.37 12.75 2.83
CA ILE A 133 -10.12 13.14 3.47
C ILE A 133 -9.81 14.54 2.93
N GLU A 134 -9.77 15.51 3.83
CA GLU A 134 -9.28 16.87 3.59
C GLU A 134 -7.96 16.79 2.80
N PRO A 135 -7.65 17.81 1.96
CA PRO A 135 -6.39 17.86 1.22
C PRO A 135 -5.22 17.43 2.13
N GLU A 136 -4.21 16.79 1.52
CA GLU A 136 -2.92 16.53 2.18
C GLU A 136 -2.63 17.69 3.12
N PRO A 137 -2.42 17.45 4.43
CA PRO A 137 -2.26 18.55 5.36
C PRO A 137 -1.18 19.44 4.77
N GLU A 138 -1.56 20.68 4.44
CA GLU A 138 -0.57 21.73 4.17
C GLU A 138 0.35 21.67 5.37
N ALA A 139 1.61 21.31 5.10
CA ALA A 139 2.58 20.88 6.10
C ALA A 139 2.48 21.75 7.37
N GLU A 140 1.79 21.24 8.40
CA GLU A 140 1.92 21.78 9.74
C GLU A 140 3.30 21.33 10.21
N ASP A 141 4.35 22.05 9.80
CA ASP A 141 5.74 22.02 10.27
C ASP A 141 6.10 20.84 11.20
N GLU A 142 5.97 19.60 10.71
CA GLU A 142 6.49 18.45 11.42
C GLU A 142 7.98 18.47 11.16
N GLU A 143 8.77 18.97 12.12
CA GLU A 143 10.23 19.11 12.01
C GLU A 143 10.87 17.92 11.26
N GLY A 144 11.35 18.20 10.05
CA GLY A 144 12.09 17.25 9.21
C GLY A 144 11.25 16.28 8.37
N VAL A 145 9.92 16.40 8.29
CA VAL A 145 9.07 15.60 7.39
C VAL A 145 8.95 16.30 6.03
N SER A 146 9.25 15.55 4.96
CA SER A 146 9.11 15.97 3.56
C SER A 146 8.38 14.87 2.79
N TYR A 147 7.92 15.18 1.57
CA TYR A 147 7.27 14.19 0.71
C TYR A 147 8.10 13.93 -0.54
N GLU A 148 8.39 12.66 -0.81
CA GLU A 148 9.14 12.24 -1.99
C GLU A 148 8.25 11.46 -2.96
N LYS A 149 8.36 11.81 -4.25
CA LYS A 149 7.65 11.12 -5.33
C LYS A 149 8.21 9.70 -5.49
N CYS A 150 7.38 8.72 -5.19
CA CYS A 150 7.66 7.30 -5.39
C CYS A 150 7.42 6.89 -6.85
N ALA A 151 8.11 5.85 -7.33
CA ALA A 151 7.97 5.33 -8.70
C ALA A 151 6.53 4.90 -9.03
N CYS A 152 5.73 4.54 -8.02
CA CYS A 152 4.31 4.20 -8.17
C CYS A 152 3.39 5.44 -8.34
N GLY A 153 3.98 6.65 -8.41
CA GLY A 153 3.29 7.92 -8.65
C GLY A 153 2.62 8.50 -7.40
N ILE A 154 3.16 8.21 -6.22
CA ILE A 154 2.60 8.57 -4.92
C ILE A 154 3.64 9.26 -4.06
N ASP A 155 3.20 10.29 -3.35
CA ASP A 155 4.04 11.02 -2.41
C ASP A 155 4.11 10.26 -1.08
N LEU A 156 5.32 9.92 -0.65
CA LEU A 156 5.58 9.22 0.60
C LEU A 156 6.18 10.18 1.63
N PRO A 157 5.69 10.17 2.88
CA PRO A 157 6.32 10.95 3.92
C PRO A 157 7.70 10.38 4.25
N VAL A 158 8.69 11.25 4.27
CA VAL A 158 10.09 10.97 4.58
C VAL A 158 10.51 11.88 5.71
N GLN A 159 10.90 11.29 6.84
CA GLN A 159 11.42 12.04 7.97
C GLN A 159 12.94 11.98 8.00
N THR A 160 13.60 13.12 8.15
CA THR A 160 15.05 13.17 8.33
C THR A 160 15.41 13.03 9.81
N LEU A 161 16.17 11.99 10.14
CA LEU A 161 16.75 11.76 11.47
C LEU A 161 18.23 12.15 11.48
N VAL A 162 18.77 12.45 12.65
CA VAL A 162 20.23 12.62 12.84
C VAL A 162 20.78 11.33 13.45
N VAL A 163 21.45 10.51 12.63
CA VAL A 163 22.02 9.22 13.01
C VAL A 163 23.55 9.35 13.02
N GLY A 164 24.19 9.08 14.17
CA GLY A 164 25.65 9.22 14.29
C GLY A 164 26.16 10.62 13.93
N GLY A 165 25.36 11.66 14.18
CA GLY A 165 25.67 13.05 13.82
C GLY A 165 25.47 13.41 12.35
N LYS A 166 24.95 12.51 11.52
CA LYS A 166 24.67 12.73 10.09
C LYS A 166 23.17 12.66 9.78
N PRO A 167 22.66 13.47 8.85
CA PRO A 167 21.28 13.36 8.42
C PRO A 167 21.05 12.05 7.65
N MET A 168 20.02 11.31 8.04
CA MET A 168 19.53 10.11 7.38
C MET A 168 18.03 10.26 7.11
N LYS A 169 17.62 10.07 5.85
CA LYS A 169 16.21 10.05 5.47
C LYS A 169 15.61 8.69 5.79
N VAL A 170 14.46 8.68 6.46
CA VAL A 170 13.71 7.48 6.80
C VAL A 170 12.31 7.61 6.22
N ARG A 171 12.02 6.76 5.23
CA ARG A 171 10.76 6.69 4.49
C ARG A 171 9.67 6.05 5.33
N ALA A 172 8.45 6.55 5.17
CA ALA A 172 7.24 6.13 5.87
C ALA A 172 7.30 6.17 7.40
N LEU A 173 8.33 6.78 8.01
CA LEU A 173 8.51 6.78 9.45
C LEU A 173 7.29 7.33 10.23
N PRO A 174 6.64 8.43 9.80
CA PRO A 174 5.41 8.88 10.45
C PRO A 174 4.28 7.83 10.40
N LEU A 175 4.18 7.08 9.30
CA LEU A 175 3.14 6.07 9.12
C LEU A 175 3.38 4.83 9.96
N ILE A 176 4.66 4.42 10.04
CA ILE A 176 5.11 3.35 10.92
C ILE A 176 4.75 3.71 12.37
N PHE A 177 5.03 4.94 12.82
CA PHE A 177 4.67 5.37 14.18
C PHE A 177 3.17 5.37 14.43
N GLU A 178 2.36 5.86 13.48
CA GLU A 178 0.91 5.82 13.62
C GLU A 178 0.35 4.40 13.70
N GLU A 179 0.81 3.51 12.84
CA GLU A 179 0.40 2.10 12.83
C GLU A 179 0.79 1.42 14.14
N SER A 180 2.07 1.52 14.52
CA SER A 180 2.59 0.93 15.75
C SER A 180 1.92 1.50 17.00
N TYR A 181 1.52 2.78 17.01
CA TYR A 181 0.74 3.35 18.10
C TYR A 181 -0.67 2.77 18.18
N LYS A 182 -1.36 2.61 17.04
CA LYS A 182 -2.72 2.03 16.99
C LYS A 182 -2.74 0.57 17.41
N GLU A 183 -1.73 -0.19 16.99
CA GLU A 183 -1.59 -1.62 17.29
C GLU A 183 -0.83 -1.89 18.60
N ASN A 184 -0.44 -0.84 19.33
CA ASN A 184 0.31 -0.91 20.60
C ASN A 184 1.62 -1.73 20.50
N GLU A 185 2.34 -1.54 19.40
CA GLU A 185 3.61 -2.19 19.10
C GLU A 185 4.80 -1.51 19.80
N GLY A 186 5.80 -2.32 20.15
CA GLY A 186 7.05 -1.85 20.77
C GLY A 186 8.13 -1.46 19.75
N LEU A 187 9.23 -0.90 20.26
CA LEU A 187 10.35 -0.42 19.44
C LEU A 187 10.95 -1.49 18.52
N GLY A 188 11.01 -2.76 18.95
CA GLY A 188 11.52 -3.85 18.11
C GLY A 188 10.71 -4.07 16.84
N GLN A 189 9.37 -3.95 16.92
CA GLN A 189 8.49 -4.07 15.77
C GLN A 189 8.59 -2.85 14.86
N ILE A 190 8.67 -1.64 15.44
CA ILE A 190 8.95 -0.41 14.71
C ILE A 190 10.26 -0.53 13.92
N MET A 191 11.33 -1.03 14.55
CA MET A 191 12.62 -1.22 13.90
C MET A 191 12.57 -2.28 12.80
N SER A 192 11.80 -3.36 12.97
CA SER A 192 11.56 -4.33 11.91
C SER A 192 10.89 -3.69 10.69
N LEU A 193 9.93 -2.80 10.90
CA LEU A 193 9.27 -2.06 9.81
C LEU A 193 10.19 -1.03 9.16
N VAL A 194 10.98 -0.30 9.94
CA VAL A 194 11.96 0.66 9.42
C VAL A 194 12.96 -0.06 8.52
N ALA A 195 13.57 -1.15 9.01
CA ALA A 195 14.56 -1.92 8.27
C ALA A 195 13.99 -2.59 7.00
N ALA A 196 12.69 -2.89 6.96
CA ALA A 196 12.05 -3.52 5.80
C ALA A 196 11.92 -2.58 4.58
N TYR A 197 11.99 -1.27 4.78
CA TYR A 197 11.77 -0.26 3.73
C TYR A 197 12.84 0.82 3.66
N ASN A 198 13.87 0.71 4.50
CA ASN A 198 14.97 1.66 4.58
C ASN A 198 16.27 0.86 4.76
N PRO A 199 17.18 0.88 3.78
CA PRO A 199 18.50 0.29 3.94
C PRO A 199 19.22 0.92 5.14
N ILE A 200 19.55 0.08 6.13
CA ILE A 200 20.35 0.49 7.28
C ILE A 200 21.82 0.27 6.93
N PRO A 201 22.67 1.31 6.97
CA PRO A 201 24.10 1.13 6.74
C PRO A 201 24.71 0.19 7.80
N GLU A 202 25.61 -0.69 7.35
CA GLU A 202 26.29 -1.64 8.22
C GLU A 202 27.03 -0.92 9.37
N GLY A 203 26.83 -1.40 10.60
CA GLY A 203 27.45 -0.84 11.80
C GLY A 203 26.75 0.40 12.38
N MET A 204 25.68 0.88 11.75
CA MET A 204 24.87 2.01 12.22
C MET A 204 23.57 1.56 12.92
N GLU A 205 23.35 0.26 13.12
CA GLU A 205 22.08 -0.30 13.59
C GLU A 205 21.66 0.30 14.94
N ARG A 206 22.61 0.42 15.88
CA ARG A 206 22.37 0.99 17.21
C ARG A 206 22.05 2.48 17.15
N ASP A 207 22.78 3.24 16.33
CA ASP A 207 22.57 4.68 16.18
C ASP A 207 21.21 4.97 15.53
N VAL A 208 20.79 4.14 14.56
CA VAL A 208 19.46 4.21 13.95
C VAL A 208 18.38 3.89 14.99
N GLU A 209 18.52 2.81 15.76
CA GLU A 209 17.57 2.44 16.80
C GLU A 209 17.40 3.55 17.85
N GLU A 210 18.49 4.16 18.31
CA GLU A 210 18.45 5.27 19.26
C GLU A 210 17.72 6.49 18.68
N SER A 211 18.02 6.84 17.43
CA SER A 211 17.40 7.98 16.73
C SER A 211 15.91 7.75 16.48
N VAL A 212 15.52 6.54 16.06
CA VAL A 212 14.11 6.15 15.86
C VAL A 212 13.36 6.13 17.19
N SER A 213 13.97 5.60 18.26
CA SER A 213 13.40 5.58 19.62
C SER A 213 13.13 6.98 20.13
N GLU A 214 14.06 7.92 19.93
CA GLU A 214 13.88 9.31 20.35
C GLU A 214 12.77 10.00 19.53
N ALA A 215 12.74 9.78 18.22
CA ALA A 215 11.69 10.28 17.35
C ALA A 215 10.31 9.72 17.75
N TYR A 216 10.22 8.42 18.08
CA TYR A 216 8.97 7.82 18.52
C TYR A 216 8.50 8.37 19.87
N LYS A 217 9.42 8.62 20.82
CA LYS A 217 9.08 9.30 22.09
C LYS A 217 8.51 10.70 21.85
N ARG A 218 9.04 11.46 20.87
CA ARG A 218 8.49 12.76 20.48
C ARG A 218 7.08 12.60 19.89
N PHE A 219 6.87 11.63 19.00
CA PHE A 219 5.57 11.29 18.44
C PHE A 219 4.54 10.95 19.55
N LEU A 220 4.88 10.07 20.50
CA LEU A 220 3.99 9.69 21.60
C LEU A 220 3.58 10.89 22.46
N LYS A 221 4.51 11.81 22.77
CA LYS A 221 4.21 13.05 23.49
C LYS A 221 3.19 13.91 22.75
N LYS A 222 3.31 14.03 21.41
CA LYS A 222 2.34 14.74 20.57
C LYS A 222 0.96 14.08 20.64
N MET A 223 0.89 12.76 20.49
CA MET A 223 -0.39 12.01 20.54
C MET A 223 -1.10 12.16 21.89
N ILE A 224 -0.36 12.12 23.00
CA ILE A 224 -0.92 12.37 24.35
C ILE A 224 -1.48 13.79 24.46
N LYS A 225 -0.79 14.80 23.92
CA LYS A 225 -1.27 16.20 23.92
C LYS A 225 -2.53 16.36 23.07
N LYS A 226 -2.58 15.73 21.89
CA LYS A 226 -3.74 15.74 20.99
C LYS A 226 -4.97 15.12 21.68
N ASN A 227 -4.82 13.94 22.28
CA ASN A 227 -5.92 13.25 22.99
C ASN A 227 -6.43 13.99 24.24
N ARG A 228 -5.67 14.94 24.78
CA ARG A 228 -6.08 15.81 25.90
C ARG A 228 -6.82 17.07 25.47
N THR A 229 -6.69 17.48 24.20
CA THR A 229 -7.31 18.70 23.66
C THR A 229 -8.63 18.44 22.93
N THR A 230 -8.90 17.18 22.58
CA THR A 230 -10.18 16.69 22.01
C THR A 230 -11.16 16.12 23.05
N LYS A 231 -10.88 16.26 24.35
CA LYS A 231 -11.80 15.95 25.46
C LYS A 231 -12.25 17.24 26.13
#